data_AF-A0A7X2JDP9-F1
#
_entry.id   AF-A0A7X2JDP9-F1
#
_cell.length_a   1.000
_cell.length_b   1.000
_cell.length_c   1.000
_cell.angle_alpha   90.00
_cell.angle_beta   90.00
_cell.angle_gamma   90.00
#
_symmetry.space_group_name_H-M   'P 1'
#
loop_
_entity.id
_entity.type
_entity.pdbx_description
1 polymer ?
#
loop_
_entity_poly.entity_id
_entity_poly.type
_entity_poly.pdbx_seq_one_letter_code
_entity_poly.pdbx_strand_id
1 'polypeptide(L)'
;MIRIILNDLWLDVKRNFLTFILYFIVYAVITILGVQITLVQFLRDLQTSGKDYSTEILAAMESSPTLQASAVSITAVATILFLWLVLRKMPIRLAMPLYVCAVGEKEKMHYLRLHLVVKVIFSLLLTILVQLFMSGRFFLSGGWMEIVVQLGLWFFLILALNLRTDPGNRKEALEAAPDMVTEKSEEVMAGVYWFALLIVENIVFYTLAVTHIAWNHWIFLVWMLLFAVNALIAVRCSSPILSYMLSYEKMYYPLPDKKE
;
A
#
# COMPACT_ATOMS: atom_id res chain seq x y z
N MET A 1 -21.62 5.43 -12.41
CA MET A 1 -20.72 4.45 -11.74
C MET A 1 -19.89 5.07 -10.62
N ILE A 2 -19.16 6.19 -10.82
CA ILE A 2 -18.31 6.81 -9.78
C ILE A 2 -19.05 7.10 -8.47
N ARG A 3 -20.27 7.65 -8.51
CA ARG A 3 -21.08 7.92 -7.31
C ARG A 3 -21.38 6.65 -6.49
N ILE A 4 -21.58 5.52 -7.16
CA ILE A 4 -21.84 4.22 -6.50
C ILE A 4 -20.55 3.75 -5.81
N ILE A 5 -19.41 3.82 -6.52
CA ILE A 5 -18.09 3.45 -5.98
C ILE A 5 -17.76 4.28 -4.73
N LEU A 6 -17.94 5.61 -4.80
CA LEU A 6 -17.68 6.49 -3.68
C LEU A 6 -18.59 6.21 -2.48
N ASN A 7 -19.86 5.89 -2.72
CA ASN A 7 -20.78 5.55 -1.65
C ASN A 7 -20.43 4.21 -0.99
N ASP A 8 -20.00 3.22 -1.78
CA ASP A 8 -19.59 1.91 -1.26
C ASP A 8 -18.31 2.02 -0.41
N LEU A 9 -17.32 2.77 -0.90
CA LEU A 9 -16.10 3.10 -0.13
C LEU A 9 -16.43 3.88 1.15
N TRP A 10 -17.35 4.85 1.08
CA TRP A 10 -17.78 5.61 2.25
C TRP A 10 -18.46 4.73 3.30
N LEU A 11 -19.28 3.77 2.88
CA LEU A 11 -19.90 2.80 3.79
C LEU A 11 -18.85 1.93 4.49
N ASP A 12 -17.82 1.48 3.77
CA ASP A 12 -16.71 0.73 4.38
C ASP A 12 -15.92 1.58 5.38
N VAL A 13 -15.68 2.86 5.07
CA VAL A 13 -15.05 3.81 6.00
C VAL A 13 -15.90 4.01 7.24
N LYS A 14 -17.21 4.24 7.07
CA LYS A 14 -18.13 4.44 8.20
C LYS A 14 -18.21 3.20 9.08
N ARG A 15 -18.26 2.01 8.49
CA ARG A 15 -18.34 0.73 9.22
C ARG A 15 -17.07 0.45 10.03
N ASN A 16 -15.90 0.77 9.49
CA ASN A 16 -14.61 0.46 10.12
C ASN A 16 -13.96 1.68 10.80
N PHE A 17 -14.69 2.78 11.01
CA PHE A 17 -14.13 4.07 11.44
C PHE A 17 -13.31 3.98 12.73
N LEU A 18 -13.83 3.33 13.77
CA LEU A 18 -13.11 3.13 15.04
C LEU A 18 -11.82 2.32 14.87
N THR A 19 -11.86 1.30 13.99
CA THR A 19 -10.68 0.50 13.68
C THR A 19 -9.63 1.32 12.94
N PHE A 20 -10.04 2.23 12.05
CA PHE A 20 -9.12 3.13 11.36
C PHE A 20 -8.46 4.14 12.30
N ILE A 21 -9.20 4.67 13.28
CA ILE A 21 -8.62 5.49 14.34
C ILE A 21 -7.57 4.70 15.11
N LEU A 22 -7.88 3.46 15.52
CA LEU A 22 -6.93 2.61 16.21
C LEU A 22 -5.66 2.36 15.38
N TYR A 23 -5.81 2.04 14.10
CA TYR A 23 -4.67 1.86 13.20
C TYR A 23 -3.83 3.13 13.06
N PHE A 24 -4.46 4.30 13.02
CA PHE A 24 -3.76 5.59 12.97
C PHE A 24 -2.98 5.87 14.27
N ILE A 25 -3.55 5.55 15.44
CA ILE A 25 -2.86 5.69 16.73
C ILE A 25 -1.64 4.76 16.77
N VAL A 26 -1.80 3.49 16.40
CA VAL A 26 -0.68 2.53 16.36
C VAL A 26 0.39 2.98 15.38
N TYR A 27 0.00 3.47 14.21
CA TYR A 27 0.90 4.08 13.23
C TYR A 27 1.70 5.24 13.86
N ALA A 28 1.02 6.20 14.49
CA ALA A 28 1.64 7.35 15.14
C ALA A 28 2.64 6.94 16.22
N VAL A 29 2.29 5.97 17.07
CA VAL A 29 3.17 5.44 18.12
C VAL A 29 4.42 4.80 17.51
N ILE A 30 4.27 3.95 16.48
CA ILE A 30 5.40 3.32 15.80
C ILE A 30 6.34 4.36 15.19
N THR A 31 5.78 5.37 14.50
CA THR A 31 6.60 6.43 13.90
C THR A 31 7.34 7.26 14.94
N ILE A 32 6.66 7.67 16.02
CA ILE A 32 7.28 8.47 17.09
C ILE A 32 8.39 7.65 17.76
N LEU A 33 8.14 6.39 18.14
CA LEU A 33 9.14 5.54 18.75
C LEU A 33 10.34 5.30 17.82
N GLY A 34 10.10 5.03 16.54
CA GLY A 34 11.17 4.83 15.56
C GLY A 34 12.05 6.07 15.42
N VAL A 35 11.45 7.25 15.28
CA VAL A 35 12.19 8.52 15.19
C VAL A 35 12.97 8.79 16.48
N GLN A 36 12.39 8.54 17.65
CA GLN A 36 13.06 8.69 18.95
C GLN A 36 14.28 7.77 19.07
N ILE A 37 14.18 6.51 18.63
CA ILE A 37 15.31 5.56 18.64
C ILE A 37 16.45 6.09 17.75
N THR A 38 16.14 6.57 16.54
CA THR A 38 17.17 7.13 15.65
C THR A 38 17.80 8.39 16.20
N LEU A 39 17.03 9.22 16.89
CA LEU A 39 17.52 10.42 17.56
C LEU A 39 18.49 10.07 18.68
N VAL A 40 18.13 9.10 19.54
CA VAL A 40 18.99 8.64 20.63
C VAL A 40 20.29 8.03 20.10
N GLN A 41 20.23 7.26 19.02
CA GLN A 41 21.42 6.71 18.35
C GLN A 41 22.33 7.83 17.81
N PHE A 42 21.76 8.81 17.11
CA PHE A 42 22.49 9.97 16.59
C PHE A 42 23.18 10.77 17.72
N LEU A 43 22.49 11.01 18.83
CA LEU A 43 23.06 11.70 20.00
C LEU A 43 24.18 10.90 20.65
N ARG A 44 24.07 9.56 20.70
CA ARG A 44 25.14 8.67 21.20
C ARG A 44 26.37 8.75 20.30
N ASP A 45 26.20 8.74 18.98
CA ASP A 45 27.31 8.83 18.02
C ASP A 45 28.02 10.20 18.08
N LEU A 46 27.27 11.27 18.35
CA LEU A 46 27.87 12.58 18.61
C LEU A 46 28.68 12.60 19.90
N GLN A 47 28.17 12.00 20.97
CA GLN A 47 28.85 11.91 22.26
C GLN A 47 30.16 11.13 22.16
N THR A 48 30.18 10.01 21.45
CA THR A 48 31.40 9.22 21.22
C THR A 48 32.41 9.97 20.35
N SER A 49 31.95 10.90 19.49
CA SER A 49 32.84 11.76 18.69
C SER A 49 33.49 12.91 19.48
N GLY A 50 33.17 13.08 20.77
CA GLY A 50 33.79 14.09 21.64
C GLY A 50 33.32 15.53 21.40
N LYS A 51 32.14 15.72 20.76
CA LYS A 51 31.56 17.04 20.52
C LYS A 51 30.70 17.47 21.71
N ASP A 52 30.94 18.68 22.23
CA ASP A 52 30.19 19.24 23.36
C ASP A 52 28.73 19.57 23.00
N TYR A 53 27.84 19.39 23.97
CA TYR A 53 26.39 19.60 23.86
C TYR A 53 25.99 21.09 23.83
N SER A 54 26.52 21.86 22.88
CA SER A 54 26.16 23.25 22.66
C SER A 54 24.93 23.40 21.74
N THR A 55 24.44 24.64 21.62
CA THR A 55 23.38 25.05 20.67
C THR A 55 23.67 24.67 19.21
N GLU A 56 24.92 24.41 18.86
CA GLU A 56 25.33 23.93 17.53
C GLU A 56 24.84 22.50 17.23
N ILE A 57 24.62 21.66 18.26
CA ILE A 57 24.05 20.31 18.06
C ILE A 57 22.58 20.40 17.64
N LEU A 58 21.82 21.39 18.12
CA LEU A 58 20.44 21.59 17.70
C LEU A 58 20.36 21.95 16.21
N ALA A 59 21.23 22.85 15.77
CA ALA A 59 21.37 23.22 14.35
C ALA A 59 21.90 22.05 13.50
N ALA A 60 22.83 21.24 14.04
CA ALA A 60 23.34 20.04 13.39
C ALA A 60 22.27 18.92 13.29
N MET A 61 21.38 18.80 14.27
CA MET A 61 20.25 17.87 14.24
C MET A 61 19.25 18.24 13.15
N GLU A 62 18.87 19.52 13.07
CA GLU A 62 17.88 20.00 12.11
C GLU A 62 18.39 19.91 10.66
N SER A 63 19.70 20.07 10.46
CA SER A 63 20.37 19.97 9.15
C SER A 63 20.92 18.58 8.80
N SER A 64 20.83 17.60 9.70
CA SER A 64 21.44 16.29 9.50
C SER A 64 20.72 15.50 8.39
N PRO A 65 21.40 15.18 7.28
CA PRO A 65 20.80 14.43 6.18
C PRO A 65 20.51 12.98 6.58
N THR A 66 21.31 12.39 7.49
CA THR A 66 21.09 11.02 8.00
C THR A 66 19.79 10.94 8.79
N LEU A 67 19.56 11.89 9.70
CA LEU A 67 18.38 11.93 10.56
C LEU A 67 17.10 12.18 9.75
N GLN A 68 17.17 13.05 8.75
CA GLN A 68 16.05 13.31 7.85
C GLN A 68 15.74 12.08 6.98
N ALA A 69 16.76 11.43 6.40
CA ALA A 69 16.57 10.22 5.61
C ALA A 69 16.02 9.06 6.45
N SER A 70 16.50 8.89 7.68
CA SER A 70 15.99 7.84 8.59
C SER A 70 14.55 8.13 9.01
N ALA A 71 14.20 9.37 9.32
CA ALA A 71 12.83 9.74 9.69
C ALA A 71 11.84 9.49 8.53
N VAL A 72 12.17 9.89 7.30
CA VAL A 72 11.33 9.64 6.11
C VAL A 72 11.23 8.14 5.81
N SER A 73 12.32 7.38 6.00
CA SER A 73 12.32 5.92 5.80
C SER A 73 11.45 5.18 6.81
N ILE A 74 11.55 5.53 8.11
CA ILE A 74 10.74 4.93 9.18
C ILE A 74 9.26 5.24 8.97
N THR A 75 8.96 6.51 8.68
CA THR A 75 7.59 6.93 8.39
C THR A 75 7.05 6.23 7.15
N ALA A 76 7.86 6.01 6.11
CA ALA A 76 7.46 5.22 4.95
C ALA A 76 7.10 3.78 5.30
N VAL A 77 7.98 3.06 6.00
CA VAL A 77 7.70 1.68 6.41
C VAL A 77 6.43 1.59 7.26
N ALA A 78 6.27 2.51 8.22
CA ALA A 78 5.06 2.58 9.03
C ALA A 78 3.81 2.89 8.18
N THR A 79 3.93 3.75 7.17
CA THR A 79 2.83 4.07 6.25
C THR A 79 2.44 2.86 5.39
N ILE A 80 3.41 2.04 4.96
CA ILE A 80 3.13 0.80 4.24
C ILE A 80 2.28 -0.14 5.10
N LEU A 81 2.66 -0.33 6.37
CA LEU A 81 1.91 -1.16 7.32
C LEU A 81 0.51 -0.59 7.59
N PHE A 82 0.41 0.72 7.78
CA PHE A 82 -0.87 1.42 7.97
C PHE A 82 -1.81 1.22 6.77
N LEU A 83 -1.31 1.45 5.55
CA LEU A 83 -2.08 1.23 4.32
C LEU A 83 -2.50 -0.22 4.18
N TRP A 84 -1.62 -1.17 4.49
CA TRP A 84 -1.97 -2.59 4.45
C TRP A 84 -3.14 -2.92 5.37
N LEU A 85 -3.13 -2.41 6.61
CA LEU A 85 -4.22 -2.61 7.57
C LEU A 85 -5.53 -1.95 7.14
N VAL A 86 -5.46 -0.72 6.63
CA VAL A 86 -6.62 0.06 6.19
C VAL A 86 -7.24 -0.54 4.93
N LEU A 87 -6.44 -0.85 3.91
CA LEU A 87 -6.92 -1.36 2.62
C LEU A 87 -7.46 -2.79 2.72
N ARG A 88 -7.00 -3.59 3.70
CA ARG A 88 -7.58 -4.90 4.01
C ARG A 88 -9.07 -4.80 4.42
N LYS A 89 -9.48 -3.68 5.03
CA LYS A 89 -10.88 -3.47 5.46
C LYS A 89 -11.77 -2.84 4.40
N MET A 90 -11.20 -2.46 3.25
CA MET A 90 -11.91 -1.90 2.10
C MET A 90 -11.64 -2.76 0.87
N PRO A 91 -12.00 -4.05 0.83
CA PRO A 91 -11.69 -4.90 -0.31
C PRO A 91 -12.40 -4.43 -1.59
N ILE A 92 -11.83 -4.75 -2.75
CA ILE A 92 -12.56 -4.55 -4.01
C ILE A 92 -13.72 -5.53 -4.03
N ARG A 93 -14.94 -5.06 -4.26
CA ARG A 93 -16.12 -5.91 -4.39
C ARG A 93 -17.08 -5.35 -5.45
N LEU A 94 -17.95 -6.21 -5.95
CA LEU A 94 -19.06 -5.78 -6.81
C LEU A 94 -20.11 -5.09 -5.93
N ALA A 95 -20.61 -3.92 -6.37
CA ALA A 95 -21.66 -3.24 -5.64
C ALA A 95 -22.98 -4.00 -5.76
N MET A 96 -23.80 -3.95 -4.71
CA MET A 96 -25.08 -4.66 -4.65
C MET A 96 -26.01 -4.45 -5.86
N PRO A 97 -26.20 -3.23 -6.35
CA PRO A 97 -27.03 -2.99 -7.53
C PRO A 97 -26.53 -3.67 -8.81
N LEU A 98 -25.23 -3.94 -8.93
CA LEU A 98 -24.64 -4.51 -10.14
C LEU A 98 -24.81 -6.03 -10.26
N TYR A 99 -25.05 -6.75 -9.15
CA TYR A 99 -25.37 -8.18 -9.21
C TYR A 99 -26.88 -8.45 -9.36
N VAL A 100 -27.73 -7.54 -8.87
CA VAL A 100 -29.20 -7.70 -8.96
C VAL A 100 -29.72 -7.38 -10.37
N CYS A 101 -29.07 -6.45 -11.07
CA CYS A 101 -29.44 -6.10 -12.44
C CYS A 101 -28.77 -7.01 -13.47
N ALA A 102 -29.48 -7.32 -14.57
CA ALA A 102 -28.97 -8.07 -15.72
C ALA A 102 -27.96 -7.25 -16.56
N VAL A 103 -26.85 -6.86 -15.93
CA VAL A 103 -25.76 -6.10 -16.54
C VAL A 103 -24.73 -7.09 -17.13
N GLY A 104 -24.30 -6.84 -18.36
CA GLY A 104 -23.33 -7.71 -19.05
C GLY A 104 -21.96 -7.75 -18.37
N GLU A 105 -21.23 -8.86 -18.52
CA GLU A 105 -19.90 -9.06 -17.89
C GLU A 105 -18.91 -7.94 -18.23
N LYS A 106 -18.96 -7.40 -19.46
CA LYS A 106 -18.09 -6.30 -19.90
C LYS A 106 -18.29 -5.04 -19.06
N GLU A 107 -19.52 -4.70 -18.71
CA GLU A 107 -19.85 -3.50 -17.92
C GLU A 107 -19.47 -3.68 -16.44
N LYS A 108 -19.66 -4.89 -15.90
CA LYS A 108 -19.21 -5.27 -14.55
C LYS A 108 -17.67 -5.23 -14.43
N MET A 109 -16.96 -5.72 -15.43
CA MET A 109 -15.50 -5.62 -15.49
C MET A 109 -15.02 -4.18 -15.58
N HIS A 110 -15.71 -3.34 -16.38
CA HIS A 110 -15.42 -1.91 -16.46
C HIS A 110 -15.61 -1.23 -15.09
N TYR A 111 -16.69 -1.57 -14.37
CA TYR A 111 -16.91 -1.10 -13.00
C TYR A 111 -15.77 -1.49 -12.05
N LEU A 112 -15.35 -2.76 -12.05
CA LEU A 112 -14.26 -3.22 -11.18
C LEU A 112 -12.93 -2.51 -11.48
N ARG A 113 -12.61 -2.29 -12.76
CA ARG A 113 -11.41 -1.52 -13.16
C ARG A 113 -11.49 -0.09 -12.66
N LEU A 114 -12.65 0.56 -12.81
CA LEU A 114 -12.87 1.92 -12.32
C LEU A 114 -12.78 1.98 -10.78
N HIS A 115 -13.33 0.99 -10.08
CA HIS A 115 -13.25 0.86 -8.63
C HIS A 115 -11.77 0.77 -8.19
N LEU A 116 -10.97 -0.09 -8.82
CA LEU A 116 -9.53 -0.20 -8.55
C LEU A 116 -8.83 1.16 -8.74
N VAL A 117 -9.08 1.86 -9.85
CA VAL A 117 -8.46 3.17 -10.13
C VAL A 117 -8.82 4.20 -9.05
N VAL A 118 -10.10 4.32 -8.68
CA VAL A 118 -10.54 5.25 -7.63
C VAL A 118 -9.87 4.92 -6.29
N LYS A 119 -9.75 3.64 -5.95
CA LYS A 119 -9.15 3.18 -4.70
C LYS A 119 -7.63 3.42 -4.66
N VAL A 120 -6.94 3.23 -5.80
CA VAL A 120 -5.53 3.58 -5.97
C VAL A 120 -5.30 5.08 -5.79
N ILE A 121 -6.14 5.93 -6.39
CA ILE A 121 -6.06 7.39 -6.23
C ILE A 121 -6.27 7.79 -4.76
N PHE A 122 -7.31 7.24 -4.11
CA PHE A 122 -7.58 7.50 -2.69
C PHE A 122 -6.40 7.09 -1.81
N SER A 123 -5.82 5.91 -2.07
CA SER A 123 -4.66 5.40 -1.34
C SER A 123 -3.42 6.26 -1.54
N LEU A 124 -3.18 6.76 -2.75
CA LEU A 124 -2.07 7.67 -3.05
C LEU A 124 -2.21 8.99 -2.28
N LEU A 125 -3.41 9.59 -2.30
CA LEU A 125 -3.68 10.82 -1.54
C LEU A 125 -3.51 10.60 -0.03
N LEU A 126 -4.00 9.48 0.49
CA LEU A 126 -3.83 9.13 1.90
C LEU A 126 -2.34 8.95 2.25
N THR A 127 -1.57 8.31 1.39
CA THR A 127 -0.12 8.11 1.57
C THR A 127 0.61 9.44 1.67
N ILE A 128 0.35 10.35 0.72
CA ILE A 128 0.98 11.67 0.67
C ILE A 128 0.61 12.48 1.92
N LEU A 129 -0.68 12.50 2.29
CA LEU A 129 -1.17 13.23 3.45
C LEU A 129 -0.53 12.74 4.75
N VAL A 130 -0.51 11.42 4.96
CA VAL A 130 0.03 10.79 6.17
C VAL A 130 1.54 11.02 6.28
N GLN A 131 2.26 10.92 5.17
CA GLN A 131 3.69 11.23 5.13
C GLN A 131 3.98 12.69 5.45
N LEU A 132 3.31 13.62 4.77
CA LEU A 132 3.49 15.05 5.04
C LEU A 132 3.13 15.42 6.48
N PHE A 133 2.11 14.77 7.05
CA PHE A 133 1.71 15.01 8.44
C PHE A 133 2.78 14.54 9.44
N MET A 134 3.44 13.39 9.21
CA MET A 134 4.39 12.82 10.17
C MET A 134 5.84 13.28 9.98
N SER A 135 6.33 13.37 8.75
CA SER A 135 7.73 13.68 8.45
C SER A 135 7.93 15.08 7.86
N GLY A 136 6.84 15.80 7.55
CA GLY A 136 6.89 17.11 6.89
C GLY A 136 7.33 17.07 5.43
N ARG A 137 7.73 15.90 4.90
CA ARG A 137 8.25 15.71 3.54
C ARG A 137 7.84 14.36 2.98
N PHE A 138 7.41 14.34 1.73
CA PHE A 138 7.15 13.07 1.04
C PHE A 138 8.43 12.46 0.45
N PHE A 139 9.25 13.27 -0.22
CA PHE A 139 10.45 12.81 -0.90
C PHE A 139 11.67 12.78 0.02
N LEU A 140 12.52 11.76 -0.15
CA LEU A 140 13.81 11.65 0.56
C LEU A 140 14.80 12.75 0.17
N SER A 141 14.85 13.10 -1.12
CA SER A 141 15.78 14.10 -1.65
C SER A 141 15.16 14.91 -2.79
N GLY A 142 15.87 15.96 -3.22
CA GLY A 142 15.54 16.74 -4.42
C GLY A 142 16.07 16.13 -5.72
N GLY A 143 16.75 14.99 -5.68
CA GLY A 143 17.31 14.33 -6.86
C GLY A 143 16.21 13.71 -7.73
N TRP A 144 16.16 14.07 -9.02
CA TRP A 144 15.09 13.60 -9.91
C TRP A 144 15.06 12.06 -10.05
N MET A 145 16.22 11.39 -10.05
CA MET A 145 16.30 9.92 -10.14
C MET A 145 15.63 9.26 -8.94
N GLU A 146 15.95 9.72 -7.74
CA GLU A 146 15.37 9.24 -6.48
C GLU A 146 13.86 9.48 -6.44
N ILE A 147 13.42 10.67 -6.86
CA ILE A 147 12.01 11.03 -6.94
C ILE A 147 11.25 10.06 -7.87
N VAL A 148 11.79 9.80 -9.08
CA VAL A 148 11.17 8.88 -10.04
C VAL A 148 11.08 7.46 -9.47
N VAL A 149 12.15 6.97 -8.84
CA VAL A 149 12.15 5.63 -8.23
C VAL A 149 11.18 5.56 -7.06
N GLN A 150 11.16 6.56 -6.19
CA GLN A 150 10.23 6.61 -5.06
C GLN A 150 8.77 6.60 -5.55
N LEU A 151 8.44 7.39 -6.57
CA LEU A 151 7.09 7.41 -7.14
C LEU A 151 6.70 6.07 -7.76
N GLY A 152 7.62 5.43 -8.50
CA GLY A 152 7.39 4.11 -9.10
C GLY A 152 7.12 3.04 -8.04
N LEU A 153 7.92 3.02 -6.97
CA LEU A 153 7.75 2.09 -5.85
C LEU A 153 6.41 2.27 -5.15
N TRP A 154 6.07 3.52 -4.81
CA TRP A 154 4.77 3.81 -4.19
C TRP A 154 3.61 3.45 -5.10
N PHE A 155 3.71 3.72 -6.40
CA PHE A 155 2.68 3.35 -7.37
C PHE A 155 2.43 1.84 -7.41
N PHE A 156 3.47 1.02 -7.60
CA PHE A 156 3.32 -0.42 -7.66
C PHE A 156 2.88 -1.03 -6.33
N LEU A 157 3.39 -0.52 -5.21
CA LEU A 157 2.98 -0.97 -3.88
C LEU A 157 1.50 -0.67 -3.60
N ILE A 158 1.07 0.56 -3.88
CA ILE A 158 -0.35 0.94 -3.72
C ILE A 158 -1.22 0.08 -4.63
N LEU A 159 -0.81 -0.16 -5.87
CA LEU A 159 -1.54 -1.02 -6.79
C LEU A 159 -1.65 -2.46 -6.25
N ALA A 160 -0.55 -3.06 -5.79
CA ALA A 160 -0.52 -4.41 -5.23
C ALA A 160 -1.39 -4.52 -3.96
N LEU A 161 -1.35 -3.52 -3.07
CA LEU A 161 -2.19 -3.48 -1.88
C LEU A 161 -3.68 -3.35 -2.24
N ASN A 162 -4.01 -2.59 -3.27
CA ASN A 162 -5.39 -2.38 -3.69
C ASN A 162 -5.98 -3.56 -4.45
N LEU A 163 -5.14 -4.32 -5.15
CA LEU A 163 -5.52 -5.54 -5.88
C LEU A 163 -5.87 -6.73 -4.97
N ARG A 164 -5.63 -6.64 -3.66
CA ARG A 164 -6.01 -7.70 -2.73
C ARG A 164 -7.54 -7.88 -2.72
N THR A 165 -7.93 -9.10 -3.05
CA THR A 165 -9.29 -9.59 -3.08
C THR A 165 -9.65 -10.14 -1.70
N ASP A 166 -10.82 -9.77 -1.19
CA ASP A 166 -11.42 -10.44 -0.05
C ASP A 166 -12.80 -10.92 -0.50
N PRO A 167 -13.02 -12.24 -0.68
CA PRO A 167 -14.33 -12.76 -1.01
C PRO A 167 -15.37 -12.55 0.10
N GLY A 168 -14.95 -12.13 1.30
CA GLY A 168 -15.83 -12.03 2.46
C GLY A 168 -15.90 -13.35 3.20
N ASN A 169 -17.09 -13.92 3.39
CA ASN A 169 -17.27 -15.12 4.19
C ASN A 169 -16.76 -16.38 3.45
N ARG A 170 -15.44 -16.61 3.51
CA ARG A 170 -14.75 -17.72 2.84
C ARG A 170 -15.34 -19.10 3.20
N LYS A 171 -16.02 -19.25 4.34
CA LYS A 171 -16.69 -20.50 4.72
C LYS A 171 -17.92 -20.80 3.86
N GLU A 172 -18.86 -19.87 3.73
CA GLU A 172 -20.04 -20.02 2.86
C GLU A 172 -19.64 -20.14 1.39
N ALA A 173 -18.57 -19.44 1.01
CA ALA A 173 -17.94 -19.54 -0.30
C ALA A 173 -17.40 -20.95 -0.63
N LEU A 174 -16.70 -21.56 0.32
CA LEU A 174 -16.20 -22.94 0.21
C LEU A 174 -17.34 -23.96 0.15
N GLU A 175 -18.40 -23.74 0.92
CA GLU A 175 -19.57 -24.64 0.97
C GLU A 175 -20.42 -24.57 -0.31
N ALA A 176 -20.58 -23.37 -0.90
CA ALA A 176 -21.39 -23.17 -2.09
C ALA A 176 -20.67 -23.50 -3.41
N ALA A 177 -19.35 -23.29 -3.49
CA ALA A 177 -18.57 -23.52 -4.72
C ALA A 177 -17.10 -23.90 -4.40
N PRO A 178 -16.83 -25.18 -4.04
CA PRO A 178 -15.50 -25.63 -3.62
C PRO A 178 -14.43 -25.43 -4.70
N ASP A 179 -14.80 -25.57 -5.98
CA ASP A 179 -13.88 -25.37 -7.12
C ASP A 179 -13.46 -23.91 -7.31
N MET A 180 -14.28 -22.95 -6.87
CA MET A 180 -13.95 -21.51 -6.96
C MET A 180 -12.94 -21.07 -5.89
N VAL A 181 -12.74 -21.86 -4.82
CA VAL A 181 -11.78 -21.56 -3.74
C VAL A 181 -10.44 -22.29 -3.91
N THR A 182 -10.23 -22.95 -5.05
CA THR A 182 -8.89 -23.40 -5.42
C THR A 182 -8.05 -22.17 -5.81
N GLU A 183 -7.12 -21.79 -4.94
CA GLU A 183 -6.25 -20.62 -5.09
C GLU A 183 -5.58 -20.63 -6.48
N LYS A 184 -6.03 -19.73 -7.37
CA LYS A 184 -5.41 -19.60 -8.69
C LYS A 184 -4.01 -19.03 -8.51
N SER A 185 -3.05 -19.60 -9.25
CA SER A 185 -1.63 -19.23 -9.21
C SER A 185 -1.37 -17.72 -9.32
N GLU A 186 -2.25 -16.98 -10.01
CA GLU A 186 -2.16 -15.53 -10.21
C GLU A 186 -2.44 -14.71 -8.94
N GLU A 187 -3.36 -15.14 -8.08
CA GLU A 187 -3.62 -14.48 -6.79
C GLU A 187 -2.48 -14.70 -5.81
N VAL A 188 -1.89 -15.90 -5.81
CA VAL A 188 -0.70 -16.21 -5.01
C VAL A 188 0.51 -15.41 -5.51
N MET A 189 0.69 -15.34 -6.84
CA MET A 189 1.73 -14.55 -7.49
C MET A 189 1.63 -13.07 -7.11
N ALA A 190 0.45 -12.46 -7.22
CA ALA A 190 0.27 -11.04 -6.91
C ALA A 190 0.22 -10.74 -5.41
N GLY A 191 -0.47 -11.58 -4.63
CA GLY A 191 -0.75 -11.35 -3.22
C GLY A 191 0.43 -11.64 -2.29
N VAL A 192 1.28 -12.61 -2.65
CA VAL A 192 2.42 -13.06 -1.84
C VAL A 192 3.73 -12.67 -2.49
N TYR A 193 4.02 -13.17 -3.69
CA TYR A 193 5.35 -13.01 -4.31
C TYR A 193 5.62 -11.57 -4.76
N TRP A 194 4.69 -10.96 -5.49
CA TRP A 194 4.85 -9.60 -5.96
C TRP A 194 4.86 -8.58 -4.82
N PHE A 195 3.98 -8.79 -3.83
CA PHE A 195 4.00 -7.97 -2.62
C PHE A 195 5.34 -8.09 -1.87
N ALA A 196 5.87 -9.31 -1.69
CA ALA A 196 7.17 -9.51 -1.05
C ALA A 196 8.32 -8.86 -1.83
N LEU A 197 8.33 -8.99 -3.16
CA LEU A 197 9.29 -8.32 -4.04
C LEU A 197 9.28 -6.80 -3.81
N LEU A 198 8.09 -6.18 -3.82
CA LEU A 198 7.94 -4.73 -3.61
C LEU A 198 8.40 -4.29 -2.22
N ILE A 199 8.20 -5.11 -1.18
CA ILE A 199 8.74 -4.82 0.17
C ILE A 199 10.27 -4.84 0.16
N VAL A 200 10.88 -5.84 -0.47
CA VAL A 200 12.35 -5.92 -0.59
C VAL A 200 12.90 -4.73 -1.35
N GLU A 201 12.27 -4.36 -2.47
CA GLU A 201 12.64 -3.17 -3.25
C GLU A 201 12.57 -1.89 -2.39
N ASN A 202 11.47 -1.69 -1.64
CA ASN A 202 11.36 -0.54 -0.74
C ASN A 202 12.47 -0.53 0.33
N ILE A 203 12.78 -1.68 0.95
CA ILE A 203 13.86 -1.79 1.94
C ILE A 203 15.21 -1.39 1.33
N VAL A 204 15.53 -1.91 0.14
CA VAL A 204 16.77 -1.59 -0.57
C VAL A 204 16.83 -0.08 -0.89
N PHE A 205 15.75 0.50 -1.39
CA PHE A 205 15.68 1.93 -1.72
C PHE A 205 15.93 2.83 -0.49
N TYR A 206 15.19 2.60 0.61
CA TYR A 206 15.36 3.40 1.82
C TYR A 206 16.72 3.17 2.49
N THR A 207 17.30 1.98 2.38
CA THR A 207 18.65 1.67 2.89
C THR A 207 19.73 2.41 2.08
N LEU A 208 19.61 2.47 0.75
CA LEU A 208 20.50 3.26 -0.11
C LEU A 208 20.49 4.75 0.32
N ALA A 209 19.31 5.27 0.68
CA ALA A 209 19.17 6.65 1.14
C ALA A 209 19.82 6.89 2.51
N VAL A 210 19.58 6.01 3.49
CA VAL A 210 20.16 6.13 4.85
C VAL A 210 21.68 5.94 4.85
N THR A 211 22.20 5.10 3.94
CA THR A 211 23.66 4.87 3.79
C THR A 211 24.35 5.92 2.92
N HIS A 212 23.63 6.91 2.41
CA HIS A 212 24.15 7.99 1.55
C HIS A 212 24.92 7.50 0.32
N ILE A 213 24.47 6.38 -0.28
CA ILE A 213 25.05 5.90 -1.53
C ILE A 213 24.67 6.87 -2.66
N ALA A 214 25.69 7.41 -3.34
CA ALA A 214 25.49 8.37 -4.41
C ALA A 214 24.80 7.71 -5.62
N TRP A 215 23.76 8.38 -6.12
CA TRP A 215 23.05 7.93 -7.30
C TRP A 215 23.89 8.10 -8.56
N ASN A 216 23.93 7.05 -9.37
CA ASN A 216 24.51 7.07 -10.70
C ASN A 216 23.51 6.49 -11.70
N HIS A 217 23.79 6.67 -12.99
CA HIS A 217 22.93 6.16 -14.06
C HIS A 217 22.78 4.64 -14.04
N TRP A 218 23.76 3.89 -13.54
CA TRP A 218 23.69 2.43 -13.45
C TRP A 218 22.68 1.96 -12.40
N ILE A 219 22.71 2.55 -11.20
CA ILE A 219 21.72 2.30 -10.14
C ILE A 219 20.32 2.62 -10.67
N PHE A 220 20.17 3.76 -11.36
CA PHE A 220 18.89 4.14 -11.97
C PHE A 220 18.42 3.14 -13.05
N LEU A 221 19.32 2.65 -13.91
CA LEU A 221 18.96 1.65 -14.93
C LEU A 221 18.49 0.33 -14.32
N VAL A 222 19.10 -0.12 -13.21
CA VAL A 222 18.64 -1.31 -12.48
C VAL A 222 17.21 -1.11 -11.98
N TRP A 223 16.90 0.06 -11.42
CA TRP A 223 15.53 0.40 -11.01
C TRP A 223 14.53 0.39 -12.16
N MET A 224 14.91 0.92 -13.33
CA MET A 224 14.04 0.88 -14.51
C MET A 224 13.76 -0.55 -14.98
N LEU A 225 14.74 -1.46 -14.88
CA LEU A 225 14.54 -2.88 -15.17
C LEU A 225 13.58 -3.53 -14.17
N LEU A 226 13.73 -3.24 -12.86
CA LEU A 226 12.80 -3.71 -11.83
C LEU A 226 11.37 -3.18 -12.07
N PHE A 227 11.22 -1.92 -12.49
CA PHE A 227 9.91 -1.38 -12.87
C PHE A 227 9.32 -2.04 -14.10
N ALA A 228 10.12 -2.44 -15.08
CA ALA A 228 9.63 -3.23 -16.20
C ALA A 228 9.07 -4.59 -15.73
N VAL A 229 9.76 -5.27 -14.81
CA VAL A 229 9.27 -6.52 -14.19
C VAL A 229 7.96 -6.28 -13.43
N ASN A 230 7.91 -5.24 -12.60
CA ASN A 230 6.70 -4.88 -11.85
C ASN A 230 5.52 -4.54 -12.78
N ALA A 231 5.76 -3.83 -13.88
CA ALA A 231 4.75 -3.53 -14.88
C ALA A 231 4.23 -4.80 -15.58
N LEU A 232 5.12 -5.74 -15.92
CA LEU A 232 4.74 -7.02 -16.51
C LEU A 232 3.85 -7.84 -15.56
N ILE A 233 4.22 -7.90 -14.28
CA ILE A 233 3.41 -8.58 -13.25
C ILE A 233 2.06 -7.88 -13.10
N ALA A 234 2.03 -6.54 -12.98
CA ALA A 234 0.80 -5.77 -12.84
C ALA A 234 -0.18 -6.00 -14.01
N VAL A 235 0.31 -5.99 -15.25
CA VAL A 235 -0.51 -6.23 -16.44
C VAL A 235 -1.03 -7.66 -16.48
N ARG A 236 -0.17 -8.65 -16.15
CA ARG A 236 -0.57 -10.07 -16.16
C ARG A 236 -1.53 -10.43 -15.05
N CYS A 237 -1.38 -9.86 -13.85
CA CYS A 237 -2.17 -10.27 -12.68
C CYS A 237 -3.45 -9.44 -12.50
N SER A 238 -3.46 -8.15 -12.86
CA SER A 238 -4.61 -7.28 -12.57
C SER A 238 -5.92 -7.77 -13.22
N SER A 239 -5.91 -8.04 -14.53
CA SER A 239 -7.14 -8.46 -15.23
C SER A 239 -7.65 -9.83 -14.78
N PRO A 240 -6.81 -10.87 -14.59
CA PRO A 240 -7.24 -12.15 -14.02
C PRO A 240 -7.82 -12.01 -12.61
N ILE A 241 -7.20 -11.24 -11.72
CA ILE A 241 -7.70 -11.01 -10.36
C ILE A 241 -9.09 -10.35 -10.39
N LEU A 242 -9.28 -9.34 -11.23
CA LEU A 242 -10.59 -8.70 -11.38
C LEU A 242 -11.64 -9.65 -11.99
N SER A 243 -11.24 -10.52 -12.93
CA SER A 243 -12.13 -11.54 -13.49
C SER A 243 -12.53 -12.60 -12.47
N TYR A 244 -11.62 -12.94 -11.58
CA TYR A 244 -11.90 -13.83 -10.46
C TYR A 244 -12.88 -13.18 -9.47
N MET A 245 -12.75 -11.88 -9.20
CA MET A 245 -13.75 -11.16 -8.40
C MET A 245 -15.14 -11.16 -9.01
N LEU A 246 -15.23 -11.14 -10.34
CA LEU A 246 -16.51 -11.27 -11.03
C LEU A 246 -17.12 -12.67 -10.84
N SER A 247 -16.30 -13.73 -10.74
CA SER A 247 -16.79 -15.09 -10.50
C SER A 247 -17.47 -15.26 -9.14
N TYR A 248 -17.08 -14.46 -8.14
CA TYR A 248 -17.73 -14.42 -6.83
C TYR A 248 -19.16 -13.87 -6.84
N GLU A 249 -19.63 -13.28 -7.95
CA GLU A 249 -21.03 -12.90 -8.13
C GLU A 249 -21.99 -14.06 -7.78
N LYS A 250 -21.61 -15.30 -8.12
CA LYS A 250 -22.41 -16.50 -7.86
C LYS A 250 -22.62 -16.80 -6.38
N MET A 251 -21.79 -16.25 -5.49
CA MET A 251 -21.94 -16.40 -4.03
C MET A 251 -22.83 -15.33 -3.39
N TYR A 252 -23.06 -14.20 -4.06
CA TYR A 252 -23.92 -13.14 -3.54
C TYR A 252 -25.40 -13.35 -3.87
N TYR A 253 -25.72 -14.35 -4.71
CA TYR A 253 -27.10 -14.81 -4.86
C TYR A 253 -27.51 -15.59 -3.61
N PRO A 254 -28.65 -15.26 -2.97
CA PRO A 254 -29.16 -16.09 -1.90
C PRO A 254 -29.39 -17.50 -2.46
N LEU A 255 -28.73 -18.49 -1.86
CA LEU A 255 -29.10 -19.89 -2.07
C LEU A 255 -30.61 -19.97 -1.75
N PRO A 256 -31.44 -20.60 -2.60
CA PRO A 256 -32.82 -20.83 -2.24
C PRO A 256 -32.82 -21.54 -0.88
N ASP A 257 -33.57 -21.01 0.09
CA ASP A 257 -33.73 -21.64 1.40
C ASP A 257 -33.89 -23.13 1.17
N LYS A 258 -33.00 -23.93 1.77
CA LYS A 258 -33.26 -25.35 1.92
C LYS A 258 -34.52 -25.42 2.78
N LYS A 259 -35.67 -25.47 2.11
CA LYS A 259 -36.95 -25.80 2.70
C LYS A 259 -36.78 -27.20 3.26
N GLU A 260 -36.54 -27.27 4.57
CA GLU A 260 -36.93 -28.40 5.40
C GLU A 260 -38.43 -28.33 5.66
#